data_AF-A0A2D6RPB5-F1
#
_entry.id   AF-A0A2D6RPB5-F1
#
_cell.length_a   1.000
_cell.length_b   1.000
_cell.length_c   1.000
_cell.angle_alpha   90.00
_cell.angle_beta   90.00
_cell.angle_gamma   90.00
#
_symmetry.space_group_name_H-M   'P 1'
#
loop_
_entity.id
_entity.type
_entity.pdbx_description
1 polymer ?
#
loop_
_entity_poly.entity_id
_entity_poly.type
_entity_poly.pdbx_seq_one_letter_code
_entity_poly.pdbx_strand_id
1 'polypeptide(L)'
;MSKKRVIVISIIISLILILFFIRLLNTKEIDDVTPEIPCLDNLLKKIDILWIIPKFNNKTISEDKEWCNYILSLNKTLGLHGVNHNYNEFKTNRNEEYIKEGIDIFKECFNFKPEIFKAPQLSISRENKELIKENNLELKGSINQLFHKVYHCNDTGIFSNEIIDIF
;
A
#
# COMPACT_ATOMS: atom_id res chain seq x y z
N MET A 1 41.88 11.27 -1.71
CA MET A 1 40.96 10.24 -2.23
C MET A 1 41.33 9.93 -3.68
N SER A 2 41.33 8.67 -4.14
CA SER A 2 41.66 8.39 -5.55
C SER A 2 40.55 8.93 -6.47
N LYS A 3 40.89 9.32 -7.71
CA LYS A 3 39.90 9.79 -8.72
C LYS A 3 38.74 8.80 -8.87
N LYS A 4 39.03 7.50 -8.83
CA LYS A 4 38.03 6.42 -8.87
C LYS A 4 37.03 6.50 -7.70
N ARG A 5 37.50 6.77 -6.47
CA ARG A 5 36.62 6.91 -5.30
C ARG A 5 35.69 8.13 -5.41
N VAL A 6 36.21 9.25 -5.92
CA VAL A 6 35.39 10.46 -6.15
C VAL A 6 34.28 10.19 -7.17
N ILE A 7 34.61 9.51 -8.27
CA ILE A 7 33.63 9.15 -9.31
C ILE A 7 32.53 8.26 -8.72
N VAL A 8 32.90 7.20 -7.99
CA VAL A 8 31.90 6.28 -7.38
C VAL A 8 30.98 7.03 -6.42
N ILE A 9 31.51 7.89 -5.55
CA ILE A 9 30.69 8.69 -4.63
C ILE A 9 29.75 9.63 -5.40
N SER A 10 30.25 10.27 -6.47
CA SER A 10 29.45 11.18 -7.29
C SER A 10 28.29 10.46 -7.99
N ILE A 11 28.51 9.22 -8.44
CA ILE A 11 27.46 8.37 -9.03
C ILE A 11 26.42 8.03 -7.96
N ILE A 12 26.84 7.60 -6.78
CA ILE A 12 25.91 7.26 -5.68
C ILE A 12 25.06 8.47 -5.29
N ILE A 13 25.68 9.65 -5.11
CA ILE A 13 24.95 10.89 -4.79
C ILE A 13 23.96 11.23 -5.90
N SER A 14 24.38 11.13 -7.17
CA SER A 14 23.48 11.36 -8.31
C SER A 14 22.29 10.42 -8.30
N LEU A 15 22.49 9.13 -8.02
CA LEU A 15 21.40 8.15 -7.94
C LEU A 15 20.43 8.45 -6.80
N ILE A 16 20.92 8.86 -5.63
CA ILE A 16 20.09 9.26 -4.48
C ILE A 16 19.26 10.49 -4.84
N LEU A 17 19.86 11.49 -5.47
CA LEU A 17 19.17 12.71 -5.90
C LEU A 17 18.11 12.40 -6.95
N ILE A 18 18.42 11.54 -7.94
CA ILE A 18 17.45 11.09 -8.94
C ILE A 18 16.27 10.39 -8.25
N LEU A 19 16.53 9.47 -7.32
CA LEU A 19 15.47 8.78 -6.57
C LEU A 19 14.62 9.76 -5.76
N PHE A 20 15.24 10.74 -5.11
CA PHE A 20 14.55 11.80 -4.37
C PHE A 20 13.59 12.58 -5.28
N PHE A 21 14.05 13.02 -6.46
CA PHE A 21 13.18 13.71 -7.41
C PHE A 21 12.05 12.83 -7.96
N ILE A 22 12.32 11.55 -8.21
CA ILE A 22 11.27 10.60 -8.60
C ILE A 22 10.20 10.51 -7.51
N ARG A 23 10.60 10.31 -6.25
CA ARG A 23 9.66 10.21 -5.11
C ARG A 23 8.91 11.51 -4.81
N LEU A 24 9.49 12.66 -5.13
CA LEU A 24 8.86 13.96 -4.96
C LEU A 24 7.68 14.17 -5.93
N LEU A 25 7.79 13.62 -7.15
CA LEU A 25 6.81 13.81 -8.23
C LEU A 25 5.82 12.65 -8.37
N ASN A 26 6.18 11.46 -7.88
CA ASN A 26 5.34 10.28 -7.95
C ASN A 26 4.16 10.32 -6.97
N THR A 27 3.23 9.38 -7.18
CA THR A 27 2.05 9.23 -6.32
C THR A 27 2.43 8.95 -4.87
N LYS A 28 1.61 9.49 -3.98
CA LYS A 28 1.67 9.24 -2.55
C LYS A 28 0.66 8.16 -2.19
N GLU A 29 1.09 7.26 -1.34
CA GLU A 29 0.31 6.09 -0.94
C GLU A 29 0.18 6.05 0.57
N ILE A 30 -0.89 5.47 1.07
CA ILE A 30 -1.01 5.19 2.50
C ILE A 30 -1.44 3.74 2.71
N ASP A 31 -0.68 3.04 3.54
CA ASP A 31 -0.93 1.67 3.93
C ASP A 31 -1.84 1.63 5.17
N ASP A 32 -2.44 0.45 5.39
CA ASP A 32 -3.21 0.09 6.58
C ASP A 32 -4.54 0.85 6.76
N VAL A 33 -5.23 1.17 5.66
CA VAL A 33 -6.49 1.92 5.71
C VAL A 33 -7.66 0.99 6.05
N THR A 34 -8.27 1.20 7.21
CA THR A 34 -9.46 0.47 7.70
C THR A 34 -10.12 1.29 8.83
N PRO A 35 -11.42 1.11 9.16
CA PRO A 35 -12.09 1.89 10.21
C PRO A 35 -11.38 1.85 11.58
N GLU A 36 -10.76 0.71 11.92
CA GLU A 36 -10.10 0.52 13.21
C GLU A 36 -8.69 1.13 13.30
N ILE A 37 -8.15 1.62 12.18
CA ILE A 37 -6.86 2.32 12.12
C ILE A 37 -7.14 3.72 11.58
N PRO A 38 -7.53 4.67 12.45
CA PRO A 38 -7.91 6.01 12.02
C PRO A 38 -6.71 6.74 11.38
N CYS A 39 -6.96 7.38 10.25
CA CYS A 39 -5.97 8.19 9.54
C CYS A 39 -6.29 9.67 9.76
N LEU A 40 -5.27 10.51 9.90
CA LEU A 40 -5.48 11.96 9.97
C LEU A 40 -6.00 12.49 8.62
N ASP A 41 -7.04 13.34 8.63
CA ASP A 41 -7.64 13.88 7.41
C ASP A 41 -6.65 14.68 6.55
N ASN A 42 -5.71 15.38 7.18
CA ASN A 42 -4.66 16.13 6.45
C ASN A 42 -3.73 15.19 5.67
N LEU A 43 -3.49 13.99 6.21
CA LEU A 43 -2.76 12.94 5.53
C LEU A 43 -3.58 12.44 4.35
N LEU A 44 -4.82 11.99 4.56
CA LEU A 44 -5.69 11.49 3.49
C LEU A 44 -5.87 12.47 2.31
N LYS A 45 -5.90 13.78 2.59
CA LYS A 45 -5.99 14.82 1.54
C LYS A 45 -4.82 14.78 0.56
N LYS A 46 -3.59 14.55 1.03
CA LYS A 46 -2.36 14.56 0.19
C LYS A 46 -2.03 13.21 -0.46
N ILE A 47 -2.78 12.16 -0.16
CA ILE A 47 -2.57 10.81 -0.69
C ILE A 47 -3.32 10.64 -2.02
N ASP A 48 -2.76 9.86 -2.93
CA ASP A 48 -3.36 9.50 -4.21
C ASP A 48 -3.94 8.07 -4.19
N ILE A 49 -3.28 7.15 -3.47
CA ILE A 49 -3.67 5.74 -3.37
C ILE A 49 -3.90 5.32 -1.92
N LEU A 50 -5.07 4.76 -1.63
CA LEU A 50 -5.42 4.17 -0.34
C LEU A 50 -5.33 2.64 -0.42
N TRP A 51 -4.49 2.03 0.40
CA TRP A 51 -4.33 0.58 0.49
C TRP A 51 -5.23 0.04 1.60
N ILE A 52 -6.38 -0.49 1.20
CA ILE A 52 -7.50 -0.86 2.06
C ILE A 52 -7.34 -2.28 2.61
N ILE A 53 -7.51 -2.45 3.92
CA ILE A 53 -7.67 -3.76 4.55
C ILE A 53 -9.17 -4.06 4.66
N PRO A 54 -9.71 -5.05 3.92
CA PRO A 54 -11.15 -5.29 3.88
C PRO A 54 -11.68 -5.92 5.16
N LYS A 55 -10.87 -6.69 5.90
CA LYS A 55 -11.26 -7.31 7.15
C LYS A 55 -10.16 -7.12 8.18
N PHE A 56 -10.45 -6.51 9.32
CA PHE A 56 -9.46 -6.28 10.37
C PHE A 56 -10.07 -6.58 11.74
N ASN A 57 -9.33 -7.26 12.62
CA ASN A 57 -9.82 -7.82 13.89
C ASN A 57 -11.22 -8.48 13.81
N ASN A 58 -11.44 -9.29 12.77
CA ASN A 58 -12.72 -9.97 12.49
C ASN A 58 -13.92 -9.08 12.14
N LYS A 59 -13.72 -7.78 11.91
CA LYS A 59 -14.75 -6.87 11.38
C LYS A 59 -14.50 -6.61 9.91
N THR A 60 -15.55 -6.60 9.10
CA THR A 60 -15.45 -6.24 7.70
C THR A 60 -15.71 -4.76 7.52
N ILE A 61 -15.01 -4.11 6.59
CA ILE A 61 -15.26 -2.70 6.27
C ILE A 61 -16.67 -2.48 5.73
N SER A 62 -17.28 -3.51 5.13
CA SER A 62 -18.60 -3.42 4.52
C SER A 62 -19.74 -3.24 5.54
N GLU A 63 -19.51 -3.57 6.82
CA GLU A 63 -20.45 -3.30 7.91
C GLU A 63 -20.55 -1.81 8.25
N ASP A 64 -19.49 -1.02 7.98
CA ASP A 64 -19.44 0.42 8.25
C ASP A 64 -19.72 1.23 6.97
N LYS A 65 -21.01 1.39 6.65
CA LYS A 65 -21.43 2.12 5.45
C LYS A 65 -21.06 3.60 5.48
N GLU A 66 -20.97 4.23 6.65
CA GLU A 66 -20.54 5.64 6.77
C GLU A 66 -19.08 5.79 6.39
N TRP A 67 -18.22 4.89 6.89
CA TRP A 67 -16.81 4.87 6.53
C TRP A 67 -16.60 4.54 5.04
N CYS A 68 -17.32 3.58 4.49
CA CYS A 68 -17.27 3.28 3.05
C CYS A 68 -17.56 4.52 2.20
N ASN A 69 -18.64 5.24 2.53
CA ASN A 69 -19.02 6.48 1.83
C ASN A 69 -17.99 7.59 2.01
N TYR A 70 -17.42 7.73 3.21
CA TYR A 70 -16.35 8.69 3.48
C TYR A 70 -15.13 8.41 2.59
N ILE A 71 -14.62 7.19 2.59
CA ILE A 71 -13.45 6.81 1.78
C ILE A 71 -13.71 7.01 0.29
N LEU A 72 -14.90 6.65 -0.22
CA LEU A 72 -15.29 6.92 -1.60
C LEU A 72 -15.31 8.41 -1.93
N SER A 73 -15.80 9.24 -1.00
CA SER A 73 -15.90 10.70 -1.21
C SER A 73 -14.55 11.39 -1.39
N LEU A 74 -13.45 10.75 -0.95
CA LEU A 74 -12.09 11.27 -1.14
C LEU A 74 -11.61 11.19 -2.59
N ASN A 75 -12.31 10.44 -3.46
CA ASN A 75 -12.01 10.27 -4.89
C ASN A 75 -10.55 9.88 -5.14
N LYS A 76 -10.07 8.87 -4.40
CA LYS A 76 -8.72 8.32 -4.49
C LYS A 76 -8.73 6.99 -5.22
N THR A 77 -7.56 6.55 -5.68
CA THR A 77 -7.41 5.17 -6.13
C THR A 77 -7.45 4.24 -4.92
N LEU A 78 -8.31 3.23 -4.95
CA LEU A 78 -8.45 2.26 -3.86
C LEU A 78 -7.81 0.93 -4.28
N GLY A 79 -6.85 0.46 -3.50
CA GLY A 79 -6.15 -0.80 -3.70
C GLY A 79 -6.38 -1.76 -2.55
N LEU A 80 -6.23 -3.06 -2.81
CA LEU A 80 -6.38 -4.09 -1.77
C LEU A 80 -5.04 -4.30 -1.04
N HIS A 81 -5.05 -4.24 0.29
CA HIS A 81 -3.86 -4.38 1.15
C HIS A 81 -3.85 -5.68 1.96
N GLY A 82 -3.88 -6.80 1.25
CA GLY A 82 -4.20 -8.09 1.85
C GLY A 82 -5.70 -8.24 2.14
N VAL A 83 -6.04 -9.22 2.96
CA VAL A 83 -7.41 -9.53 3.37
C VAL A 83 -7.59 -9.20 4.84
N ASN A 84 -6.71 -9.76 5.69
CA ASN A 84 -6.81 -9.63 7.15
C ASN A 84 -5.72 -8.76 7.80
N HIS A 85 -4.64 -8.48 7.07
CA HIS A 85 -3.42 -7.84 7.57
C HIS A 85 -2.75 -8.60 8.73
N ASN A 86 -2.75 -9.93 8.65
CA ASN A 86 -2.05 -10.76 9.62
C ASN A 86 -0.53 -10.72 9.36
N TYR A 87 0.28 -10.92 10.41
CA TYR A 87 1.73 -11.08 10.24
C TYR A 87 2.04 -12.19 9.22
N ASN A 88 2.89 -11.90 8.22
CA ASN A 88 3.23 -12.82 7.14
C ASN A 88 2.02 -13.40 6.37
N GLU A 89 0.91 -12.67 6.28
CA GLU A 89 -0.34 -13.14 5.67
C GLU A 89 -0.12 -13.83 4.32
N PHE A 90 0.67 -13.24 3.42
CA PHE A 90 0.91 -13.75 2.08
C PHE A 90 2.20 -14.58 1.94
N LYS A 91 2.91 -14.85 3.05
CA LYS A 91 4.02 -15.82 3.08
C LYS A 91 3.55 -17.24 3.37
N THR A 92 2.34 -17.41 3.90
CA THR A 92 1.65 -18.70 4.01
C THR A 92 0.82 -18.95 2.77
N ASN A 93 0.67 -20.20 2.33
CA ASN A 93 -0.17 -20.54 1.19
C ASN A 93 -1.61 -20.07 1.41
N ARG A 94 -2.11 -19.27 0.47
CA ARG A 94 -3.52 -18.86 0.39
C ARG A 94 -4.20 -19.63 -0.72
N ASN A 95 -5.50 -19.81 -0.58
CA ASN A 95 -6.36 -20.39 -1.61
C ASN A 95 -7.19 -19.27 -2.28
N GLU A 96 -7.82 -19.62 -3.39
CA GLU A 96 -8.66 -18.70 -4.17
C GLU A 96 -9.81 -18.12 -3.34
N GLU A 97 -10.42 -18.93 -2.48
CA GLU A 97 -11.50 -18.51 -1.59
C GLU A 97 -11.09 -17.36 -0.66
N TYR A 98 -9.88 -17.43 -0.08
CA TYR A 98 -9.35 -16.38 0.79
C TYR A 98 -9.23 -15.03 0.08
N ILE A 99 -8.75 -15.02 -1.16
CA ILE A 99 -8.60 -13.78 -1.94
C ILE A 99 -9.96 -13.25 -2.38
N LYS A 100 -10.86 -14.15 -2.80
CA LYS A 100 -12.24 -13.80 -3.15
C LYS A 100 -12.99 -13.18 -1.97
N GLU A 101 -12.83 -13.69 -0.76
CA GLU A 101 -13.41 -13.09 0.45
C GLU A 101 -13.02 -11.60 0.57
N GLY A 102 -11.72 -11.29 0.46
CA GLY A 102 -11.24 -9.90 0.53
C GLY A 102 -11.77 -9.01 -0.61
N ILE A 103 -11.80 -9.53 -1.85
CA ILE A 103 -12.33 -8.82 -3.02
C ILE A 103 -13.83 -8.55 -2.85
N ASP A 104 -14.60 -9.52 -2.36
CA ASP A 104 -16.04 -9.41 -2.22
C ASP A 104 -16.41 -8.42 -1.11
N ILE A 105 -15.71 -8.44 0.02
CA ILE A 105 -15.88 -7.43 1.08
C ILE A 105 -15.54 -6.02 0.56
N PHE A 106 -14.43 -5.89 -0.17
CA PHE A 106 -14.05 -4.62 -0.80
C PHE A 106 -15.15 -4.13 -1.76
N LYS A 107 -15.67 -5.03 -2.61
CA LYS A 107 -16.74 -4.73 -3.55
C LYS A 107 -18.05 -4.37 -2.86
N GLU A 108 -18.38 -4.99 -1.75
CA GLU A 108 -19.59 -4.68 -0.99
C GLU A 108 -19.52 -3.28 -0.35
N CYS A 109 -18.33 -2.81 0.01
CA CYS A 109 -18.11 -1.47 0.54
C CYS A 109 -18.09 -0.40 -0.56
N PHE A 110 -17.43 -0.67 -1.68
CA PHE A 110 -17.14 0.36 -2.70
C PHE A 110 -17.94 0.22 -4.00
N ASN A 111 -18.71 -0.86 -4.15
CA ASN A 111 -19.49 -1.19 -5.34
C ASN A 111 -18.66 -1.40 -6.63
N PHE A 112 -17.34 -1.62 -6.49
CA PHE A 112 -16.43 -2.03 -7.57
C PHE A 112 -15.35 -2.97 -7.04
N LYS A 113 -14.71 -3.74 -7.92
CA LYS A 113 -13.60 -4.64 -7.55
C LYS A 113 -12.27 -3.87 -7.50
N PRO A 114 -11.35 -4.20 -6.59
CA PRO A 114 -10.01 -3.63 -6.65
C PRO A 114 -9.31 -4.10 -7.93
N GLU A 115 -8.49 -3.24 -8.52
CA GLU A 115 -7.66 -3.56 -9.69
C GLU A 115 -6.19 -3.77 -9.31
N ILE A 116 -5.76 -3.18 -8.19
CA ILE A 116 -4.39 -3.21 -7.71
C ILE A 116 -4.34 -3.87 -6.33
N PHE A 117 -3.23 -4.55 -6.06
CA PHE A 117 -2.99 -5.27 -4.82
C PHE A 117 -1.57 -5.01 -4.30
N LYS A 118 -1.45 -4.80 -2.99
CA LYS A 118 -0.17 -4.74 -2.29
C LYS A 118 -0.21 -5.69 -1.10
N ALA A 119 0.71 -6.65 -1.05
CA ALA A 119 0.83 -7.54 0.11
C ALA A 119 1.28 -6.76 1.36
N PRO A 120 0.70 -7.01 2.54
CA PRO A 120 1.22 -6.52 3.81
C PRO A 120 2.72 -6.84 3.94
N GLN A 121 3.48 -5.89 4.49
CA GLN A 121 4.95 -6.01 4.68
C GLN A 121 5.73 -6.28 3.37
N LEU A 122 5.10 -6.05 2.20
CA LEU A 122 5.61 -6.44 0.88
C LEU A 122 6.01 -7.92 0.78
N SER A 123 5.38 -8.76 1.60
CA SER A 123 5.84 -10.12 1.88
C SER A 123 4.89 -11.15 1.28
N ILE A 124 5.27 -11.74 0.14
CA ILE A 124 4.43 -12.65 -0.64
C ILE A 124 5.21 -13.80 -1.28
N SER A 125 4.72 -15.03 -1.15
CA SER A 125 5.28 -16.24 -1.81
C SER A 125 5.06 -16.24 -3.31
N ARG A 126 5.79 -17.08 -4.07
CA ARG A 126 5.64 -17.15 -5.53
C ARG A 126 4.25 -17.64 -5.92
N GLU A 127 3.76 -18.64 -5.23
CA GLU A 127 2.45 -19.27 -5.43
C GLU A 127 1.33 -18.25 -5.21
N ASN A 128 1.44 -17.43 -4.15
CA ASN A 128 0.46 -16.37 -3.91
C ASN A 128 0.56 -15.23 -4.94
N LYS A 129 1.73 -14.94 -5.51
CA LYS A 129 1.84 -13.97 -6.62
C LYS A 129 1.07 -14.43 -7.85
N GLU A 130 1.10 -15.73 -8.15
CA GLU A 130 0.33 -16.33 -9.24
C GLU A 130 -1.17 -16.21 -8.95
N LEU A 131 -1.59 -16.53 -7.72
CA LEU A 131 -2.98 -16.39 -7.28
C LEU A 131 -3.53 -14.96 -7.41
N ILE A 132 -2.75 -13.94 -7.06
CA ILE A 132 -3.12 -12.53 -7.22
C ILE A 132 -3.35 -12.19 -8.71
N LYS A 133 -2.49 -12.70 -9.61
CA LYS A 133 -2.64 -12.48 -11.05
C LYS A 133 -3.84 -13.20 -11.63
N GLU A 134 -4.13 -14.42 -11.20
CA GLU A 134 -5.30 -15.21 -11.63
C GLU A 134 -6.62 -14.51 -11.27
N ASN A 135 -6.62 -13.70 -10.21
CA ASN A 135 -7.74 -12.86 -9.80
C ASN A 135 -7.76 -11.48 -10.50
N ASN A 136 -6.95 -11.28 -11.54
CA ASN A 136 -6.83 -10.04 -12.32
C ASN A 136 -6.41 -8.81 -11.51
N LEU A 137 -5.59 -9.01 -10.47
CA LEU A 137 -5.04 -7.92 -9.66
C LEU A 137 -3.60 -7.61 -10.07
N GLU A 138 -3.29 -6.33 -10.23
CA GLU A 138 -1.91 -5.87 -10.45
C GLU A 138 -1.16 -5.83 -9.11
N LEU A 139 -0.12 -6.66 -8.97
CA LEU A 139 0.71 -6.70 -7.77
C LEU A 139 1.72 -5.53 -7.73
N LYS A 140 1.55 -4.61 -6.78
CA LYS A 140 2.54 -3.57 -6.43
C LYS A 140 3.52 -4.12 -5.39
N GLY A 141 4.79 -4.28 -5.79
CA GLY A 141 5.86 -4.84 -4.95
C GLY A 141 6.88 -3.81 -4.46
N SER A 142 8.05 -4.29 -4.00
CA SER A 142 9.11 -3.43 -3.42
C SER A 142 9.63 -2.33 -4.34
N ILE A 143 9.65 -2.57 -5.66
CA ILE A 143 10.04 -1.56 -6.64
C ILE A 143 9.06 -0.39 -6.61
N ASN A 144 7.76 -0.65 -6.43
CA ASN A 144 6.75 0.40 -6.29
C ASN A 144 7.06 1.26 -5.06
N GLN A 145 7.29 0.64 -3.90
CA GLN A 145 7.59 1.37 -2.66
C GLN A 145 8.93 2.14 -2.68
N LEU A 146 9.89 1.71 -3.51
CA LEU A 146 11.13 2.46 -3.68
C LEU A 146 10.88 3.83 -4.30
N PHE A 147 10.04 3.88 -5.33
CA PHE A 147 9.79 5.09 -6.12
C PHE A 147 8.60 5.94 -5.65
N HIS A 148 7.84 5.49 -4.64
CA HIS A 148 6.68 6.19 -4.10
C HIS A 148 6.85 6.49 -2.62
N LYS A 149 6.17 7.53 -2.13
CA LYS A 149 6.08 7.83 -0.71
C LYS A 149 4.94 7.02 -0.11
N VAL A 150 5.22 6.19 0.89
CA VAL A 150 4.25 5.31 1.54
C VAL A 150 4.13 5.69 3.01
N TYR A 151 2.98 6.24 3.39
CA TYR A 151 2.64 6.68 4.74
C TYR A 151 1.85 5.60 5.49
N HIS A 152 1.70 5.75 6.81
CA HIS A 152 0.84 4.91 7.64
C HIS A 152 -0.05 5.77 8.54
N CYS A 153 -1.32 5.38 8.71
CA CYS A 153 -2.35 6.18 9.39
C CYS A 153 -1.99 6.57 10.83
N ASN A 154 -1.27 5.71 11.55
CA ASN A 154 -0.82 5.93 12.93
C ASN A 154 0.70 6.11 13.08
N ASP A 155 1.39 6.42 11.98
CA ASP A 155 2.84 6.57 11.96
C ASP A 155 3.61 5.33 12.46
N THR A 156 3.04 4.14 12.25
CA THR A 156 3.56 2.84 12.71
C THR A 156 4.59 2.22 11.76
N GLY A 157 4.98 2.95 10.71
CA GLY A 157 5.97 2.49 9.74
C GLY A 157 7.41 2.48 10.31
N ILE A 158 8.35 1.98 9.50
CA ILE A 158 9.79 2.01 9.85
C ILE A 158 10.30 3.45 9.92
N PHE A 159 9.81 4.32 9.04
CA PHE A 159 10.10 5.74 9.01
C PHE A 159 8.84 6.51 9.37
N SER A 160 9.01 7.58 10.15
CA SER A 160 7.90 8.48 10.43
C SER A 160 7.42 9.18 9.15
N ASN A 161 6.15 9.57 9.15
CA ASN A 161 5.50 10.32 8.10
C ASN A 161 6.21 11.66 7.84
N GLU A 162 6.85 12.25 8.86
CA GLU A 162 7.70 13.45 8.70
C GLU A 162 8.96 13.18 7.88
N ILE A 163 9.61 12.03 8.08
CA ILE A 163 10.78 11.62 7.28
C ILE A 163 10.34 11.35 5.83
N ILE A 164 9.20 10.70 5.64
CA ILE A 164 8.62 10.41 4.32
C ILE A 164 8.23 11.71 3.60
N ASP A 165 7.74 12.72 4.33
CA ASP A 165 7.43 14.03 3.76
C ASP A 165 8.66 14.69 3.12
N ILE A 166 9.84 14.48 3.71
CA ILE A 166 11.11 14.92 3.14
C ILE A 166 11.48 14.01 1.96
N PHE A 167 11.64 12.70 2.19
CA PHE A 167 12.23 11.76 1.23
C PHE A 167 11.23 10.74 0.65
#